data_AF-A0A318M5Q5-F1
#
_entry.id   AF-A0A318M5Q5-F1
#
_cell.length_a   1.000
_cell.length_b   1.000
_cell.length_c   1.000
_cell.angle_alpha   90.00
_cell.angle_beta   90.00
_cell.angle_gamma   90.00
#
_symmetry.space_group_name_H-M   'P 1'
#
loop_
_entity.id
_entity.type
_entity.pdbx_description
1 polymer ?
#
loop_
_entity_poly.entity_id
_entity_poly.type
_entity_poly.pdbx_seq_one_letter_code
_entity_poly.pdbx_strand_id
1 'polypeptide(L)'
;MRWVASVPAGVAPRRRAQAPEPYTGPPFYPTPPRWGFPNLAWRRPTAVPGTASGVPVPLQRLRMIARNTVTLLWTLAGLAAVAGGAEIWRYVLLVQSRDSALSPGVVGASDALVLSFSLLTFVLALFAIAATVWWLFVARSAAADEVGEEPPRPGWQVLVGTLVPGPNLVLAGPILAELEHATLRRSRERRPRPSRLVLAWWGTWLLNAVLLVLTVSWRLKDGVQADADGVVLSALTDLSAAGLAVLTALVVNRFTRLLAPIEGRILRPLRVVRVTGAPELSRRDRPATASR
;
A
#
# COMPACT_ATOMS: atom_id res chain seq x y z
N MET A 1 -1.44 41.15 47.72
CA MET A 1 -1.38 39.67 47.61
C MET A 1 -2.56 39.20 46.77
N ARG A 2 -2.32 38.74 45.53
CA ARG A 2 -3.39 38.30 44.61
C ARG A 2 -3.24 36.79 44.39
N TRP A 3 -4.15 36.02 44.98
CA TRP A 3 -4.20 34.58 44.78
C TRP A 3 -4.74 34.27 43.37
N VAL A 4 -4.05 33.37 42.66
CA VAL A 4 -4.47 32.87 41.35
C VAL A 4 -4.51 31.36 41.44
N ALA A 5 -5.69 30.77 41.18
CA ALA A 5 -5.85 29.33 41.10
C ALA A 5 -5.41 28.87 39.71
N SER A 6 -4.24 28.23 39.62
CA SER A 6 -3.79 27.53 38.42
C SER A 6 -4.31 26.09 38.42
N VAL A 7 -4.91 25.66 37.31
CA VAL A 7 -5.39 24.28 37.13
C VAL A 7 -4.20 23.32 37.09
N PRO A 8 -4.22 22.18 37.80
CA PRO A 8 -3.13 21.19 37.78
C PRO A 8 -2.85 20.66 36.37
N ALA A 9 -1.57 20.47 36.05
CA ALA A 9 -1.16 19.84 34.79
C ALA A 9 -1.70 18.41 34.72
N GLY A 10 -2.64 18.15 33.79
CA GLY A 10 -3.25 16.83 33.59
C GLY A 10 -4.77 16.84 33.47
N VAL A 11 -5.44 17.93 33.84
CA VAL A 11 -6.90 18.06 33.63
C VAL A 11 -7.17 18.46 32.18
N ALA A 12 -7.23 17.45 31.29
CA ALA A 12 -7.75 17.67 29.94
C ALA A 12 -9.23 18.05 30.02
N PRO A 13 -9.71 19.02 29.23
CA PRO A 13 -11.13 19.35 29.17
C PRO A 13 -11.91 18.08 28.81
N ARG A 14 -12.93 17.76 29.62
CA ARG A 14 -13.83 16.62 29.38
C ARG A 14 -14.36 16.73 27.94
N ARG A 15 -14.05 15.73 27.12
CA ARG A 15 -14.62 15.58 25.77
C ARG A 15 -16.13 15.71 25.91
N ARG A 16 -16.76 16.65 25.19
CA ARG A 16 -18.22 16.78 25.17
C ARG A 16 -18.80 15.41 24.86
N ALA A 17 -19.63 14.88 25.77
CA ALA A 17 -20.38 13.67 25.50
C ALA A 17 -21.21 13.92 24.25
N GLN A 18 -21.05 13.05 23.25
CA GLN A 18 -21.95 13.08 22.09
C GLN A 18 -23.37 12.88 22.61
N ALA A 19 -24.30 13.72 22.14
CA ALA A 19 -25.70 13.55 22.48
C ALA A 19 -26.14 12.14 22.07
N PRO A 20 -26.86 11.40 22.92
CA PRO A 20 -27.40 10.10 22.54
C PRO A 20 -28.25 10.28 21.28
N GLU A 21 -27.99 9.48 20.24
CA GLU A 21 -28.86 9.47 19.06
C GLU A 21 -30.27 9.05 19.47
N PRO A 22 -31.33 9.67 18.92
CA PRO A 22 -32.70 9.26 19.17
C PRO A 22 -32.91 7.79 18.78
N TYR A 23 -33.56 7.02 19.65
CA TYR A 23 -33.89 5.62 19.36
C TYR A 23 -34.83 5.53 18.16
N THR A 24 -34.32 5.05 17.02
CA THR A 24 -35.07 4.96 15.75
C THR A 24 -35.97 3.72 15.64
N GLY A 25 -36.24 3.05 16.76
CA GLY A 25 -37.02 1.81 16.81
C GLY A 25 -36.16 0.54 16.79
N PRO A 26 -36.80 -0.63 16.88
CA PRO A 26 -36.11 -1.92 16.86
C PRO A 26 -35.45 -2.16 15.50
N PRO A 27 -34.28 -2.84 15.46
CA PRO A 27 -33.61 -3.13 14.20
C PRO A 27 -34.52 -3.91 13.25
N PHE A 28 -34.67 -3.42 12.02
CA PHE A 28 -35.38 -4.15 10.98
C PHE A 28 -34.47 -5.24 10.41
N TYR A 29 -34.85 -6.50 10.63
CA TYR A 29 -34.16 -7.64 10.02
C TYR A 29 -34.98 -8.12 8.81
N PRO A 30 -34.37 -8.21 7.62
CA PRO A 30 -35.06 -8.71 6.42
C PRO A 30 -35.44 -10.19 6.53
N THR A 31 -34.93 -10.90 7.54
CA THR A 31 -35.25 -12.31 7.83
C THR A 31 -35.39 -12.52 9.34
N PRO A 32 -36.25 -13.46 9.79
CA PRO A 32 -36.40 -13.78 11.22
C PRO A 32 -35.03 -14.14 11.84
N PRO A 33 -34.63 -13.48 12.95
CA PRO A 33 -33.36 -13.76 13.60
C PRO A 33 -33.36 -15.20 14.14
N ARG A 34 -32.31 -15.96 13.80
CA ARG A 34 -32.10 -17.32 14.31
C ARG A 34 -31.04 -17.29 15.42
N TRP A 35 -31.39 -16.72 16.58
CA TRP A 35 -30.51 -16.66 17.77
C TRP A 35 -30.42 -18.00 18.53
N GLY A 36 -30.54 -19.12 17.84
CA GLY A 36 -30.14 -20.42 18.39
C GLY A 36 -28.67 -20.66 18.09
N PHE A 37 -27.93 -21.30 19.00
CA PHE A 37 -26.65 -21.92 18.67
C PHE A 37 -26.92 -22.94 17.57
N PRO A 38 -26.57 -22.67 16.31
CA PRO A 38 -26.83 -23.63 15.27
C PRO A 38 -25.76 -24.70 15.42
N ASN A 39 -26.11 -25.99 15.29
CA ASN A 39 -25.18 -27.12 15.35
C ASN A 39 -24.21 -27.07 14.14
N LEU A 40 -23.32 -26.06 14.11
CA LEU A 40 -22.39 -25.74 13.04
C LEU A 40 -20.95 -26.04 13.45
N ALA A 41 -20.72 -27.16 14.16
CA ALA A 41 -19.36 -27.61 14.43
C ALA A 41 -18.54 -27.79 13.13
N TRP A 42 -19.19 -27.89 11.96
CA TRP A 42 -18.56 -28.20 10.68
C TRP A 42 -18.98 -27.30 9.49
N ARG A 43 -19.84 -26.30 9.69
CA ARG A 43 -20.29 -25.42 8.60
C ARG A 43 -19.81 -24.00 8.84
N ARG A 44 -19.05 -23.46 7.89
CA ARG A 44 -18.75 -22.03 7.86
C ARG A 44 -20.08 -21.25 7.88
N PRO A 45 -20.18 -20.12 8.58
CA PRO A 45 -21.36 -19.26 8.56
C PRO A 45 -21.48 -18.60 7.18
N THR A 46 -21.97 -19.34 6.18
CA THR A 46 -22.11 -18.87 4.79
C THR A 46 -23.51 -19.06 4.22
N ALA A 47 -24.51 -19.33 5.06
CA ALA A 47 -25.87 -19.56 4.58
C ALA A 47 -26.93 -19.01 5.53
N VAL A 48 -26.84 -17.71 5.85
CA VAL A 48 -28.06 -16.97 6.20
C VAL A 48 -28.53 -16.32 4.89
N PRO A 49 -29.66 -16.77 4.30
CA PRO A 49 -30.29 -16.05 3.20
C PRO A 49 -30.49 -14.58 3.59
N GLY A 50 -29.97 -13.64 2.79
CA GLY A 50 -30.01 -12.19 3.09
C GLY A 50 -28.73 -11.61 3.69
N THR A 51 -27.78 -12.42 4.17
CA THR A 51 -26.42 -11.94 4.47
C THR A 51 -25.54 -12.11 3.21
N ALA A 52 -24.91 -11.02 2.76
CA ALA A 52 -24.02 -11.06 1.60
C ALA A 52 -22.79 -11.95 1.88
N SER A 53 -22.89 -13.24 1.58
CA SER A 53 -21.79 -14.21 1.66
C SER A 53 -20.75 -14.05 0.53
N GLY A 54 -20.86 -12.98 -0.27
CA GLY A 54 -19.99 -12.65 -1.39
C GLY A 54 -18.91 -11.60 -1.09
N VAL A 55 -18.82 -11.06 0.13
CA VAL A 55 -17.73 -10.13 0.46
C VAL A 55 -16.43 -10.93 0.56
N PRO A 56 -15.43 -10.69 -0.32
CA PRO A 56 -14.15 -11.36 -0.19
C PRO A 56 -13.61 -11.11 1.21
N VAL A 57 -13.19 -12.18 1.90
CA VAL A 57 -12.55 -12.12 3.22
C VAL A 57 -11.53 -10.97 3.18
N PRO A 58 -11.51 -10.02 4.12
CA PRO A 58 -10.66 -8.82 4.07
C PRO A 58 -9.20 -9.10 3.69
N LEU A 59 -8.66 -10.24 4.15
CA LEU A 59 -7.31 -10.71 3.82
C LEU A 59 -7.12 -11.13 2.35
N GLN A 60 -8.15 -11.67 1.68
CA GLN A 60 -8.10 -12.00 0.25
C GLN A 60 -8.04 -10.73 -0.60
N ARG A 61 -8.79 -9.68 -0.22
CA ARG A 61 -8.73 -8.37 -0.87
C ARG A 61 -7.34 -7.75 -0.71
N LEU A 62 -6.77 -7.77 0.49
CA LEU A 62 -5.40 -7.30 0.75
C LEU A 62 -4.37 -8.00 -0.14
N ARG A 63 -4.44 -9.33 -0.28
CA ARG A 63 -3.53 -10.11 -1.14
C ARG A 63 -3.65 -9.73 -2.61
N MET A 64 -4.87 -9.56 -3.12
CA MET A 64 -5.11 -9.18 -4.51
C MET A 64 -4.53 -7.79 -4.80
N ILE A 65 -4.81 -6.81 -3.94
CA ILE A 65 -4.27 -5.45 -4.05
C ILE A 65 -2.74 -5.48 -3.99
N ALA A 66 -2.17 -6.21 -3.02
CA ALA A 66 -0.73 -6.32 -2.85
C ALA A 66 -0.05 -6.96 -4.07
N ARG A 67 -0.62 -8.03 -4.64
CA ARG A 67 -0.07 -8.68 -5.85
C ARG A 67 -0.02 -7.69 -7.02
N ASN A 68 -1.12 -7.00 -7.29
CA ASN A 68 -1.19 -6.03 -8.37
C ASN A 68 -0.22 -4.86 -8.13
N THR A 69 -0.16 -4.37 -6.89
CA THR A 69 0.77 -3.29 -6.48
C THR A 69 2.22 -3.70 -6.66
N VAL A 70 2.60 -4.92 -6.25
CA VAL A 70 3.95 -5.46 -6.40
C VAL A 70 4.31 -5.62 -7.88
N THR A 71 3.42 -6.16 -8.71
CA THR A 71 3.65 -6.25 -10.16
C THR A 71 3.87 -4.87 -10.77
N LEU A 72 3.01 -3.90 -10.43
CA LEU A 72 3.11 -2.52 -10.90
C LEU A 72 4.43 -1.85 -10.49
N LEU A 73 4.87 -2.05 -9.25
CA LEU A 73 6.13 -1.52 -8.74
C LEU A 73 7.36 -2.16 -9.41
N TRP A 74 7.32 -3.45 -9.72
CA TRP A 74 8.39 -4.10 -10.49
C TRP A 74 8.46 -3.60 -11.93
N THR A 75 7.31 -3.40 -12.58
CA THR A 75 7.27 -2.77 -13.90
C THR A 75 7.81 -1.35 -13.85
N LEU A 76 7.43 -0.56 -12.85
CA LEU A 76 7.98 0.79 -12.64
C LEU A 76 9.48 0.78 -12.42
N ALA A 77 9.99 -0.15 -11.60
CA ALA A 77 11.42 -0.30 -11.38
C ALA A 77 12.17 -0.61 -12.68
N GLY A 78 11.62 -1.50 -13.51
CA GLY A 78 12.19 -1.82 -14.82
C GLY A 78 12.22 -0.61 -15.76
N LEU A 79 11.12 0.12 -15.85
CA LEU A 79 11.05 1.33 -16.70
C LEU A 79 12.01 2.43 -16.24
N ALA A 80 12.07 2.69 -14.93
CA ALA A 80 12.98 3.67 -14.36
C ALA A 80 14.45 3.26 -14.56
N ALA A 81 14.77 1.96 -14.46
CA ALA A 81 16.11 1.47 -14.76
C ALA A 81 16.49 1.68 -16.24
N VAL A 82 15.54 1.45 -17.17
CA VAL A 82 15.77 1.72 -18.60
C VAL A 82 15.90 3.21 -18.87
N ALA A 83 15.10 4.06 -18.23
CA ALA A 83 15.21 5.52 -18.33
C ALA A 83 16.59 6.01 -17.86
N GLY A 84 17.05 5.56 -16.69
CA GLY A 84 18.39 5.87 -16.19
C GLY A 84 19.50 5.36 -17.12
N GLY A 85 19.33 4.16 -17.70
CA GLY A 85 20.24 3.63 -18.72
C GLY A 85 20.27 4.47 -20.00
N ALA A 86 19.12 5.00 -20.44
CA ALA A 86 19.03 5.88 -21.60
C ALA A 86 19.73 7.23 -21.36
N GLU A 87 19.61 7.81 -20.16
CA GLU A 87 20.34 9.03 -19.79
C GLU A 87 21.86 8.78 -19.67
N ILE A 88 22.28 7.63 -19.13
CA ILE A 88 23.70 7.23 -19.14
C ILE A 88 24.21 7.13 -20.57
N TRP A 89 23.44 6.51 -21.47
CA TRP A 89 23.82 6.43 -22.87
C TRP A 89 23.91 7.81 -23.53
N ARG A 90 22.95 8.70 -23.26
CA ARG A 90 23.01 10.10 -23.70
C ARG A 90 24.28 10.79 -23.20
N TYR A 91 24.64 10.60 -21.94
CA TYR A 91 25.88 11.17 -21.39
C TYR A 91 27.11 10.67 -22.14
N VAL A 92 27.17 9.37 -22.46
CA VAL A 92 28.26 8.79 -23.28
C VAL A 92 28.28 9.44 -24.67
N LEU A 93 27.13 9.66 -25.30
CA LEU A 93 27.05 10.37 -26.58
C LEU A 93 27.56 11.81 -26.46
N LEU A 94 27.22 12.53 -25.40
CA LEU A 94 27.75 13.88 -25.17
C LEU A 94 29.28 13.88 -25.06
N VAL A 95 29.85 12.91 -24.34
CA VAL A 95 31.31 12.76 -24.24
C VAL A 95 31.94 12.46 -25.62
N GLN A 96 31.34 11.58 -26.41
CA GLN A 96 31.83 11.28 -27.77
C GLN A 96 31.70 12.48 -28.72
N SER A 97 30.64 13.27 -28.56
CA SER A 97 30.39 14.46 -29.38
C SER A 97 31.43 15.56 -29.24
N ARG A 98 32.26 15.48 -28.18
CA ARG A 98 33.35 16.43 -27.93
C ARG A 98 34.39 16.43 -29.06
N ASP A 99 34.71 15.26 -29.59
CA ASP A 99 35.79 15.06 -30.55
C ASP A 99 35.29 14.54 -31.91
N SER A 100 33.98 14.32 -32.07
CA SER A 100 33.40 13.74 -33.29
C SER A 100 31.95 14.17 -33.50
N ALA A 101 31.55 14.40 -34.76
CA ALA A 101 30.16 14.67 -35.08
C ALA A 101 29.33 13.37 -34.98
N LEU A 102 28.28 13.38 -34.16
CA LEU A 102 27.34 12.28 -34.07
C LEU A 102 26.36 12.29 -35.25
N SER A 103 25.93 11.10 -35.68
CA SER A 103 24.90 11.00 -36.72
C SER A 103 23.52 11.41 -36.16
N PRO A 104 22.67 12.10 -36.97
CA PRO A 104 21.35 12.50 -36.54
C PRO A 104 20.47 11.34 -36.07
N GLY A 105 20.64 10.15 -36.64
CA GLY A 105 19.89 8.96 -36.26
C GLY A 105 20.21 8.47 -34.85
N VAL A 106 21.47 8.56 -34.42
CA VAL A 106 21.89 8.15 -33.06
C VAL A 106 21.37 9.13 -32.01
N VAL A 107 21.47 10.43 -32.28
CA VAL A 107 20.91 11.47 -31.40
C VAL A 107 19.39 11.33 -31.30
N GLY A 108 18.70 11.17 -32.43
CA GLY A 108 17.25 10.96 -32.45
C GLY A 108 16.79 9.70 -31.70
N ALA A 109 17.56 8.61 -31.77
CA ALA A 109 17.27 7.41 -31.01
C ALA A 109 17.42 7.63 -29.49
N SER A 110 18.47 8.35 -29.07
CA SER A 110 18.66 8.73 -27.67
C SER A 110 17.50 9.59 -27.16
N ASP A 111 17.09 10.59 -27.95
CA ASP A 111 15.96 11.46 -27.60
C ASP A 111 14.65 10.70 -27.49
N ALA A 112 14.36 9.82 -28.46
CA ALA A 112 13.18 8.99 -28.43
C ALA A 112 13.15 8.06 -27.21
N LEU A 113 14.27 7.42 -26.86
CA LEU A 113 14.35 6.56 -25.68
C LEU A 113 14.11 7.33 -24.40
N VAL A 114 14.83 8.44 -24.17
CA VAL A 114 14.66 9.22 -22.94
C VAL A 114 13.24 9.74 -22.83
N LEU A 115 12.71 10.39 -23.87
CA LEU A 115 11.35 10.92 -23.83
C LEU A 115 10.29 9.83 -23.57
N SER A 116 10.40 8.69 -24.25
CA SER A 116 9.41 7.61 -24.13
C SER A 116 9.43 6.98 -22.74
N PHE A 117 10.62 6.63 -22.23
CA PHE A 117 10.74 5.95 -20.94
C PHE A 117 10.55 6.89 -19.76
N SER A 118 10.96 8.17 -19.84
CA SER A 118 10.64 9.15 -18.80
C SER A 118 9.13 9.37 -18.70
N LEU A 119 8.42 9.51 -19.84
CA LEU A 119 6.97 9.68 -19.84
C LEU A 119 6.24 8.44 -19.30
N LEU A 120 6.62 7.25 -19.77
CA LEU A 120 6.00 6.01 -19.31
C LEU A 120 6.26 5.75 -17.83
N THR A 121 7.48 6.03 -17.35
CA THR A 121 7.85 5.96 -15.94
C THR A 121 7.02 6.93 -15.11
N PHE A 122 6.87 8.18 -15.55
CA PHE A 122 6.05 9.18 -14.87
C PHE A 122 4.59 8.74 -14.73
N VAL A 123 3.96 8.32 -15.82
CA VAL A 123 2.57 7.84 -15.82
C VAL A 123 2.42 6.63 -14.90
N LEU A 124 3.31 5.65 -15.01
CA LEU A 124 3.25 4.44 -14.20
C LEU A 124 3.51 4.72 -12.71
N ALA A 125 4.35 5.71 -12.39
CA ALA A 125 4.59 6.15 -11.02
C ALA A 125 3.31 6.67 -10.35
N LEU A 126 2.47 7.41 -11.07
CA LEU A 126 1.18 7.88 -10.53
C LEU A 126 0.27 6.70 -10.15
N PHE A 127 0.17 5.69 -11.03
CA PHE A 127 -0.58 4.47 -10.72
C PHE A 127 0.04 3.71 -9.54
N ALA A 128 1.37 3.61 -9.47
CA ALA A 128 2.06 2.93 -8.39
C ALA A 128 1.85 3.63 -7.04
N ILE A 129 1.86 4.97 -7.01
CA ILE A 129 1.54 5.76 -5.82
C ILE A 129 0.11 5.48 -5.38
N ALA A 130 -0.87 5.58 -6.28
CA ALA A 130 -2.28 5.33 -5.96
C ALA A 130 -2.50 3.90 -5.42
N ALA A 131 -1.92 2.90 -6.08
CA ALA A 131 -2.00 1.50 -5.65
C ALA A 131 -1.34 1.27 -4.29
N THR A 132 -0.17 1.88 -4.05
CA THR A 132 0.57 1.74 -2.78
C THR A 132 -0.16 2.43 -1.63
N VAL A 133 -0.74 3.61 -1.86
CA VAL A 133 -1.56 4.31 -0.85
C VAL A 133 -2.82 3.51 -0.54
N TRP A 134 -3.52 2.99 -1.55
CA TRP A 134 -4.68 2.13 -1.33
C TRP A 134 -4.27 0.88 -0.54
N TRP A 135 -3.20 0.20 -0.95
CA TRP A 135 -2.66 -0.94 -0.20
C TRP A 135 -2.37 -0.57 1.25
N LEU A 136 -1.74 0.59 1.51
CA LEU A 136 -1.39 1.05 2.85
C LEU A 136 -2.62 1.20 3.74
N PHE A 137 -3.72 1.76 3.23
CA PHE A 137 -4.98 1.88 3.98
C PHE A 137 -5.57 0.51 4.33
N VAL A 138 -5.60 -0.41 3.36
CA VAL A 138 -6.14 -1.76 3.57
C VAL A 138 -5.24 -2.56 4.53
N ALA A 139 -3.92 -2.39 4.44
CA ALA A 139 -2.98 -3.04 5.35
C ALA A 139 -3.11 -2.50 6.78
N ARG A 140 -3.31 -1.19 6.94
CA ARG A 140 -3.53 -0.55 8.25
C ARG A 140 -4.84 -1.00 8.91
N SER A 141 -5.93 -1.11 8.14
CA SER A 141 -7.19 -1.62 8.68
C SER A 141 -7.06 -3.09 9.06
N ALA A 142 -6.45 -3.92 8.20
CA ALA A 142 -6.23 -5.33 8.51
C ALA A 142 -5.34 -5.53 9.75
N ALA A 143 -4.30 -4.72 9.93
CA ALA A 143 -3.45 -4.77 11.12
C ALA A 143 -4.19 -4.36 12.40
N ALA A 144 -5.07 -3.36 12.30
CA ALA A 144 -5.92 -2.91 13.40
C ALA A 144 -6.94 -4.00 13.81
N ASP A 145 -7.60 -4.62 12.83
CA ASP A 145 -8.57 -5.70 13.04
C ASP A 145 -7.92 -6.93 13.71
N GLU A 146 -6.70 -7.30 13.29
CA GLU A 146 -5.95 -8.44 13.86
C GLU A 146 -5.50 -8.22 15.32
N VAL A 147 -5.24 -6.97 15.72
CA VAL A 147 -4.83 -6.62 17.09
C VAL A 147 -6.05 -6.25 17.95
N GLY A 148 -7.23 -6.05 17.34
CA GLY A 148 -8.46 -5.63 18.03
C GLY A 148 -8.43 -4.18 18.49
N GLU A 149 -7.69 -3.33 17.78
CA GLU A 149 -7.31 -2.00 18.25
C GLU A 149 -7.40 -0.96 17.13
N GLU A 150 -7.81 0.26 17.44
CA GLU A 150 -7.91 1.32 16.42
C GLU A 150 -6.53 1.72 15.87
N PRO A 151 -6.44 2.11 14.57
CA PRO A 151 -5.22 2.62 13.98
C PRO A 151 -4.66 3.83 14.75
N PRO A 152 -3.33 3.94 14.98
CA PRO A 152 -2.74 5.01 15.79
C PRO A 152 -2.96 6.43 15.25
N ARG A 153 -3.23 6.56 13.94
CA ARG A 153 -3.36 7.84 13.25
C ARG A 153 -4.63 7.86 12.40
N PRO A 154 -5.34 9.01 12.37
CA PRO A 154 -6.46 9.22 11.47
C PRO A 154 -5.99 9.24 10.01
N GLY A 155 -6.87 8.83 9.09
CA GLY A 155 -6.51 8.65 7.68
C GLY A 155 -5.97 9.90 6.98
N TRP A 156 -6.44 11.09 7.35
CA TRP A 156 -5.95 12.35 6.77
C TRP A 156 -4.47 12.61 7.11
N GLN A 157 -4.00 12.24 8.31
CA GLN A 157 -2.58 12.37 8.67
C GLN A 157 -1.72 11.42 7.84
N VAL A 158 -2.26 10.24 7.50
CA VAL A 158 -1.58 9.28 6.63
C VAL A 158 -1.49 9.84 5.21
N LEU A 159 -2.57 10.44 4.69
CA LEU A 159 -2.55 11.10 3.38
C LEU A 159 -1.54 12.24 3.35
N VAL A 160 -1.58 13.16 4.31
CA VAL A 160 -0.62 14.28 4.39
C VAL A 160 0.82 13.76 4.53
N GLY A 161 1.03 12.79 5.43
CA GLY A 161 2.34 12.21 5.69
C GLY A 161 2.86 11.27 4.59
N THR A 162 2.11 11.06 3.51
CA THR A 162 2.55 10.23 2.37
C THR A 162 2.56 11.01 1.06
N LEU A 163 1.58 11.89 0.83
CA LEU A 163 1.38 12.57 -0.46
C LEU A 163 1.85 14.02 -0.48
N VAL A 164 1.83 14.74 0.66
CA VAL A 164 2.18 16.16 0.66
C VAL A 164 3.71 16.31 0.69
N PRO A 165 4.33 16.99 -0.30
CA PRO A 165 5.77 17.22 -0.32
C PRO A 165 6.23 17.98 0.93
N GLY A 166 7.28 17.48 1.59
CA GLY A 166 7.80 18.03 2.85
C GLY A 166 7.38 17.18 4.05
N PRO A 167 6.10 17.21 4.48
CA PRO A 167 5.60 16.32 5.52
C PRO A 167 5.84 14.84 5.19
N ASN A 168 5.74 14.44 3.92
CA ASN A 168 6.00 13.07 3.49
C ASN A 168 7.43 12.60 3.79
N LEU A 169 8.43 13.49 3.75
CA LEU A 169 9.82 13.14 4.04
C LEU A 169 10.00 12.74 5.50
N VAL A 170 9.26 13.39 6.41
CA VAL A 170 9.37 13.16 7.86
C VAL A 170 8.44 12.05 8.34
N LEU A 171 7.22 11.99 7.81
CA LEU A 171 6.15 11.14 8.36
C LEU A 171 6.05 9.76 7.70
N ALA A 172 6.48 9.59 6.45
CA ALA A 172 6.31 8.32 5.74
C ALA A 172 7.03 7.15 6.42
N GLY A 173 8.27 7.37 6.89
CA GLY A 173 9.04 6.39 7.65
C GLY A 173 8.35 5.95 8.96
N PRO A 174 7.99 6.89 9.85
CA PRO A 174 7.21 6.59 11.06
C PRO A 174 5.87 5.89 10.79
N ILE A 175 5.11 6.31 9.79
CA ILE A 175 3.84 5.66 9.41
C ILE A 175 4.06 4.18 9.06
N LEU A 176 5.12 3.89 8.31
CA LEU A 176 5.46 2.52 7.93
C LEU A 176 6.04 1.71 9.10
N ALA A 177 6.77 2.35 10.01
CA ALA A 177 7.27 1.74 11.24
C ALA A 177 6.15 1.39 12.22
N GLU A 178 5.13 2.25 12.34
CA GLU A 178 3.91 1.97 13.10
C GLU A 178 3.15 0.77 12.51
N LEU A 179 3.04 0.71 11.18
CA LEU A 179 2.46 -0.45 10.51
C LEU A 179 3.30 -1.70 10.79
N GLU A 180 4.63 -1.65 10.67
CA GLU A 180 5.50 -2.80 11.00
C GLU A 180 5.28 -3.28 12.43
N HIS A 181 5.20 -2.35 13.38
CA HIS A 181 4.96 -2.65 14.79
C HIS A 181 3.62 -3.37 15.01
N ALA A 182 2.55 -2.91 14.36
CA ALA A 182 1.23 -3.53 14.41
C ALA A 182 1.23 -4.92 13.75
N THR A 183 1.86 -5.06 12.57
CA THR A 183 1.95 -6.35 11.86
C THR A 183 2.71 -7.41 12.64
N LEU A 184 3.68 -7.01 13.48
CA LEU A 184 4.45 -7.90 14.35
C LEU A 184 3.79 -8.17 15.70
N ARG A 185 2.55 -7.72 15.93
CA ARG A 185 1.78 -7.90 17.18
C ARG A 185 2.54 -7.47 18.43
N ARG A 186 3.34 -6.40 18.33
CA ARG A 186 4.13 -5.90 19.47
C ARG A 186 3.26 -5.06 20.40
N SER A 187 3.54 -5.12 21.71
CA SER A 187 2.86 -4.32 22.73
C SER A 187 2.90 -2.82 22.41
N ARG A 188 1.82 -2.10 22.73
CA ARG A 188 1.68 -0.65 22.57
C ARG A 188 2.67 0.16 23.41
N GLU A 189 3.09 -0.37 24.55
CA GLU A 189 4.02 0.31 25.46
C GLU A 189 5.43 0.41 24.85
N ARG A 190 5.74 -0.44 23.86
CA ARG A 190 7.05 -0.47 23.23
C ARG A 190 7.06 0.44 22.02
N ARG A 191 7.98 1.40 22.00
CA ARG A 191 8.15 2.32 20.86
C ARG A 191 8.39 1.55 19.55
N PRO A 192 7.71 1.91 18.44
CA PRO A 192 7.98 1.33 17.13
C PRO A 192 9.46 1.48 16.76
N ARG A 193 10.12 0.36 16.45
CA ARG A 193 11.49 0.33 15.97
C ARG A 193 11.50 -0.16 14.52
N PRO A 194 11.82 0.70 13.55
CA PRO A 194 11.83 0.32 12.14
C PRO A 194 12.91 -0.73 11.87
N SER A 195 12.59 -1.72 11.04
CA SER A 195 13.59 -2.67 10.55
C SER A 195 14.57 -2.01 9.57
N ARG A 196 15.69 -2.68 9.31
CA ARG A 196 16.68 -2.24 8.31
C ARG A 196 16.05 -2.01 6.93
N LEU A 197 15.02 -2.78 6.56
CA LEU A 197 14.30 -2.62 5.30
C LEU A 197 13.48 -1.33 5.27
N VAL A 198 12.77 -1.00 6.36
CA VAL A 198 12.02 0.27 6.47
C VAL A 198 12.99 1.46 6.49
N LEU A 199 14.11 1.35 7.18
CA LEU A 199 15.15 2.37 7.20
C LEU A 199 15.81 2.57 5.84
N ALA A 200 16.14 1.49 5.12
CA ALA A 200 16.68 1.56 3.77
C ALA A 200 15.68 2.21 2.81
N TRP A 201 14.42 1.77 2.86
CA TRP A 201 13.33 2.37 2.07
C TRP A 201 13.19 3.88 2.35
N TRP A 202 13.20 4.27 3.63
CA TRP A 202 13.07 5.66 4.02
C TRP A 202 14.31 6.49 3.63
N GLY A 203 15.50 5.94 3.76
CA GLY A 203 16.74 6.57 3.29
C GLY A 203 16.74 6.78 1.78
N THR A 204 16.28 5.79 1.01
CA THR A 204 16.14 5.92 -0.45
C THR A 204 15.04 6.94 -0.82
N TRP A 205 13.96 7.04 -0.05
CA TRP A 205 12.93 8.07 -0.22
C TRP A 205 13.52 9.48 -0.06
N LEU A 206 14.34 9.69 0.99
CA LEU A 206 15.03 10.96 1.21
C LEU A 206 16.05 11.26 0.10
N LEU A 207 16.85 10.27 -0.29
CA LEU A 207 17.80 10.40 -1.40
C LEU A 207 17.10 10.82 -2.69
N ASN A 208 15.97 10.17 -3.02
CA ASN A 208 15.19 10.50 -4.21
C ASN A 208 14.69 11.95 -4.18
N ALA A 209 14.18 12.42 -3.03
CA ALA A 209 13.75 13.80 -2.87
C ALA A 209 14.89 14.81 -3.06
N VAL A 210 16.09 14.51 -2.51
CA VAL A 210 17.29 15.34 -2.69
C VAL A 210 17.69 15.38 -4.17
N LEU A 211 17.76 14.22 -4.82
CA LEU A 211 18.10 14.12 -6.23
C LEU A 211 17.10 14.88 -7.11
N LEU A 212 15.80 14.74 -6.85
CA LEU A 212 14.77 15.49 -7.57
C LEU A 212 14.98 17.01 -7.46
N VAL A 213 15.23 17.52 -6.24
CA VAL A 213 15.50 18.95 -6.02
C VAL A 213 16.76 19.39 -6.76
N LEU A 214 17.84 18.59 -6.72
CA LEU A 214 19.08 18.87 -7.44
C LEU A 214 18.86 18.89 -8.95
N THR A 215 18.19 17.88 -9.51
CA THR A 215 17.86 17.79 -10.94
C THR A 215 17.06 19.01 -11.39
N VAL A 216 16.01 19.38 -10.66
CA VAL A 216 15.20 20.58 -10.98
C VAL A 216 16.05 21.85 -10.89
N SER A 217 16.86 21.98 -9.83
CA SER A 217 17.70 23.17 -9.63
C SER A 217 18.77 23.32 -10.72
N TRP A 218 19.33 22.22 -11.23
CA TRP A 218 20.30 22.26 -12.33
C TRP A 218 19.66 22.57 -13.67
N ARG A 219 18.43 22.10 -13.92
CA ARG A 219 17.68 22.44 -15.14
C ARG A 219 17.32 23.93 -15.25
N LEU A 220 17.43 24.69 -14.17
CA LEU A 220 17.22 26.14 -14.16
C LEU A 220 18.51 26.94 -14.41
N LYS A 221 19.68 26.27 -14.48
CA LYS A 221 20.96 26.92 -14.74
C LYS A 221 21.25 26.92 -16.23
N ASP A 222 21.80 28.02 -16.71
CA ASP A 222 22.27 28.11 -18.09
C ASP A 222 23.71 27.61 -18.22
N GLY A 223 24.01 26.94 -19.34
CA GLY A 223 25.36 26.62 -19.77
C GLY A 223 25.58 25.14 -20.04
N VAL A 224 26.51 24.87 -20.96
CA VAL A 224 26.81 23.51 -21.46
C VAL A 224 27.20 22.54 -20.33
N GLN A 225 27.93 23.03 -19.32
CA GLN A 225 28.29 22.20 -18.17
C GLN A 225 27.07 21.87 -17.29
N ALA A 226 26.15 22.82 -17.12
CA ALA A 226 24.92 22.57 -16.37
C ALA A 226 24.01 21.57 -17.09
N ASP A 227 23.95 21.62 -18.43
CA ASP A 227 23.23 20.64 -19.25
C ASP A 227 23.81 19.23 -19.09
N ALA A 228 25.14 19.09 -19.16
CA ALA A 228 25.81 17.80 -19.00
C ALA A 228 25.61 17.23 -17.58
N ASP A 229 25.78 18.04 -16.54
CA ASP A 229 25.50 17.66 -15.15
C ASP A 229 24.02 17.28 -14.97
N GLY A 230 23.11 17.97 -15.68
CA GLY A 230 21.68 17.69 -15.69
C GLY A 230 21.33 16.29 -16.21
N VAL A 231 22.05 15.80 -17.22
CA VAL A 231 21.89 14.42 -17.72
C VAL A 231 22.31 13.41 -16.66
N VAL A 232 23.47 13.62 -16.01
CA VAL A 232 23.95 12.74 -14.93
C VAL A 232 22.97 12.73 -13.75
N LEU A 233 22.48 13.89 -13.33
CA LEU A 233 21.48 14.01 -12.27
C LEU A 233 20.17 13.31 -12.64
N SER A 234 19.73 13.40 -13.91
CA SER A 234 18.52 12.70 -14.38
C SER A 234 18.72 11.18 -14.31
N ALA A 235 19.87 10.67 -14.75
CA ALA A 235 20.22 9.25 -14.62
C ALA A 235 20.21 8.77 -13.16
N LEU A 236 20.82 9.53 -12.25
CA LEU A 236 20.84 9.19 -10.82
C LEU A 236 19.44 9.21 -10.21
N THR A 237 18.61 10.18 -10.58
CA THR A 237 17.22 10.28 -10.14
C THR A 237 16.40 9.08 -10.59
N ASP A 238 16.52 8.68 -11.87
CA ASP A 238 15.81 7.52 -12.43
C ASP A 238 16.26 6.20 -11.77
N LEU A 239 17.56 6.02 -11.57
CA LEU A 239 18.08 4.83 -10.87
C LEU A 239 17.67 4.81 -9.38
N SER A 240 17.64 5.96 -8.71
CA SER A 240 17.12 6.07 -7.35
C SER A 240 15.61 5.79 -7.29
N ALA A 241 14.85 6.18 -8.31
CA ALA A 241 13.42 5.85 -8.44
C ALA A 241 13.21 4.35 -8.64
N ALA A 242 14.06 3.70 -9.46
CA ALA A 242 14.04 2.25 -9.61
C ALA A 242 14.31 1.55 -8.27
N GLY A 243 15.35 1.96 -7.54
CA GLY A 243 15.67 1.42 -6.21
C GLY A 243 14.54 1.63 -5.20
N LEU A 244 13.92 2.82 -5.20
CA LEU A 244 12.77 3.11 -4.34
C LEU A 244 11.56 2.23 -4.67
N ALA A 245 11.26 2.02 -5.95
CA ALA A 245 10.17 1.15 -6.40
C ALA A 245 10.41 -0.31 -5.96
N VAL A 246 11.64 -0.82 -6.09
CA VAL A 246 12.03 -2.16 -5.60
C VAL A 246 11.83 -2.26 -4.08
N LEU A 247 12.36 -1.32 -3.31
CA LEU A 247 12.22 -1.35 -1.85
C LEU A 247 10.75 -1.26 -1.43
N THR A 248 9.95 -0.46 -2.13
CA THR A 248 8.49 -0.38 -1.89
C THR A 248 7.82 -1.72 -2.18
N ALA A 249 8.18 -2.40 -3.27
CA ALA A 249 7.64 -3.72 -3.59
C ALA A 249 8.00 -4.75 -2.51
N LEU A 250 9.22 -4.70 -1.99
CA LEU A 250 9.68 -5.57 -0.91
C LEU A 250 8.93 -5.29 0.41
N VAL A 251 8.71 -4.02 0.75
CA VAL A 251 7.86 -3.61 1.90
C VAL A 251 6.46 -4.18 1.75
N VAL A 252 5.80 -3.91 0.62
CA VAL A 252 4.41 -4.34 0.34
C VAL A 252 4.30 -5.86 0.46
N ASN A 253 5.19 -6.59 -0.19
CA ASN A 253 5.20 -8.05 -0.16
C ASN A 253 5.47 -8.59 1.26
N ARG A 254 6.46 -8.05 1.98
CA ARG A 254 6.80 -8.49 3.34
C ARG A 254 5.64 -8.28 4.30
N PHE A 255 5.06 -7.09 4.33
CA PHE A 255 3.97 -6.78 5.26
C PHE A 255 2.69 -7.55 4.91
N THR A 256 2.41 -7.71 3.62
CA THR A 256 1.28 -8.56 3.18
C THR A 256 1.46 -10.01 3.61
N ARG A 257 2.68 -10.57 3.52
CA ARG A 257 2.97 -11.94 3.97
C ARG A 257 2.81 -12.10 5.48
N LEU A 258 3.13 -11.07 6.26
CA LEU A 258 2.96 -11.07 7.72
C LEU A 258 1.48 -10.96 8.12
N LEU A 259 0.71 -10.10 7.44
CA LEU A 259 -0.70 -9.87 7.73
C LEU A 259 -1.61 -10.99 7.22
N ALA A 260 -1.31 -11.53 6.06
CA ALA A 260 -2.11 -12.58 5.44
C ALA A 260 -1.23 -13.79 5.11
N PRO A 261 -0.68 -14.50 6.14
CA PRO A 261 0.18 -15.67 5.95
C PRO A 261 -0.48 -16.63 4.97
N ILE A 262 0.30 -17.21 4.06
CA ILE A 262 -0.23 -18.17 3.09
C ILE A 262 -0.59 -19.46 3.86
N GLU A 263 -1.76 -19.50 4.48
CA GLU A 263 -2.40 -20.74 4.98
C GLU A 263 -2.86 -21.67 3.84
N GLY A 264 -2.62 -21.25 2.59
CA GLY A 264 -3.01 -21.94 1.36
C GLY A 264 -2.30 -23.26 1.08
N ARG A 265 -1.41 -23.76 1.95
CA ARG A 265 -0.90 -25.15 1.85
C ARG A 265 -1.58 -26.14 2.80
N ILE A 266 -2.28 -25.67 3.84
CA ILE A 266 -2.85 -26.55 4.88
C ILE A 266 -4.37 -26.69 4.77
N LEU A 267 -5.06 -25.82 4.04
CA LEU A 267 -6.50 -25.93 3.83
C LEU A 267 -6.85 -25.77 2.35
N ARG A 268 -6.46 -26.73 1.50
CA ARG A 268 -7.37 -27.12 0.42
C ARG A 268 -8.54 -27.77 1.15
N PRO A 269 -9.73 -27.15 1.27
CA PRO A 269 -10.86 -27.90 1.79
C PRO A 269 -11.00 -29.11 0.88
N LEU A 270 -10.91 -30.32 1.46
CA LEU A 270 -11.18 -31.55 0.74
C LEU A 270 -12.57 -31.38 0.13
N ARG A 271 -12.62 -31.13 -1.17
CA ARG A 271 -13.87 -31.11 -1.90
C ARG A 271 -14.28 -32.56 -1.99
N VAL A 272 -15.32 -32.93 -1.26
CA VAL A 272 -15.93 -34.26 -1.40
C VAL A 272 -16.50 -34.34 -2.81
N VAL A 273 -15.75 -34.95 -3.73
CA VAL A 273 -16.15 -35.15 -5.12
C VAL A 273 -17.18 -36.28 -5.20
N ARG A 274 -17.05 -37.28 -4.32
CA ARG A 274 -17.95 -38.43 -4.24
C ARG A 274 -17.88 -39.04 -2.85
N VAL A 275 -19.02 -39.51 -2.34
CA VAL A 275 -19.10 -40.37 -1.16
C VAL A 275 -19.50 -41.77 -1.64
N THR A 276 -18.66 -42.76 -1.42
CA THR A 276 -18.94 -44.18 -1.72
C THR A 276 -19.44 -44.88 -0.46
N GLY A 277 -20.50 -45.67 -0.57
CA GLY A 277 -21.07 -46.43 0.55
C GLY A 277 -21.98 -45.63 1.49
N ALA A 278 -22.40 -44.42 1.09
CA ALA A 278 -23.45 -43.71 1.82
C ALA A 278 -24.80 -44.43 1.63
N PRO A 279 -25.60 -44.63 2.68
CA PRO A 279 -26.96 -45.13 2.52
C PRO A 279 -27.75 -44.16 1.63
N GLU A 280 -28.58 -44.70 0.73
CA GLU A 280 -29.47 -43.88 -0.08
C GLU A 280 -30.43 -43.12 0.85
N LEU A 281 -30.14 -41.84 1.06
CA LEU A 281 -31.05 -40.95 1.78
C LEU A 281 -32.22 -40.69 0.83
N SER A 282 -33.41 -41.18 1.21
CA SER A 282 -34.63 -40.84 0.49
C SER A 282 -34.76 -39.32 0.44
N ARG A 283 -34.87 -38.79 -0.78
CA ARG A 283 -35.09 -37.37 -0.99
C ARG A 283 -36.40 -37.02 -0.29
N ARG A 284 -36.35 -36.19 0.76
CA ARG A 284 -37.59 -35.69 1.39
C ARG A 284 -38.44 -35.02 0.34
N ASP A 285 -39.73 -35.35 0.32
CA ASP A 285 -40.67 -34.75 -0.59
C ASP A 285 -40.66 -33.23 -0.45
N ARG A 286 -40.77 -32.55 -1.60
CA ARG A 286 -40.81 -31.09 -1.65
C ARG A 286 -41.99 -30.63 -0.80
N PRO A 287 -41.78 -29.81 0.24
CA PRO A 287 -42.88 -29.31 1.04
C PRO A 287 -43.85 -28.52 0.15
N ALA A 288 -45.15 -28.73 0.36
CA ALA A 288 -46.23 -28.13 -0.46
C ALA A 288 -46.23 -26.59 -0.45
N THR A 289 -45.49 -25.98 0.49
CA THR A 289 -45.33 -24.53 0.63
C THR A 289 -44.21 -23.93 -0.23
N ALA A 290 -43.44 -24.73 -0.96
CA ALA A 290 -42.35 -24.24 -1.78
C ALA A 290 -42.87 -23.70 -3.13
N SER A 291 -42.80 -22.37 -3.33
CA SER A 291 -43.15 -21.72 -4.61
C SER A 291 -42.42 -22.35 -5.79
N ARG A 292 -43.11 -22.51 -6.92
CA ARG A 292 -42.57 -23.12 -8.15
C ARG A 292 -41.41 -22.32 -8.72
#